data_AF-K9KG13-F1
#
_entry.id   AF-K9KG13-F1
#
_cell.length_a   1.000
_cell.length_b   1.000
_cell.length_c   1.000
_cell.angle_alpha   90.00
_cell.angle_beta   90.00
_cell.angle_gamma   90.00
#
_symmetry.space_group_name_H-M   'P 1'
#
loop_
_entity.id
_entity.type
_entity.pdbx_description
1 polymer ?
#
loop_
_entity_poly.entity_id
_entity_poly.type
_entity_poly.pdbx_seq_one_letter_code
_entity_poly.pdbx_strand_id
1 'polypeptide(L)'
;REREREREREREREREREREREREREREREKDKKRDREEDEEDAYERRKLERKLREKEAAYQERLKNWEIRERKKTREYEKEAEREEERRREMAKEAKRLKEFLEDYDDDRDDPKYYRGSALQKRLRDREKEMEADERDRKREKEELEEIRQRLLAEGHPDPDAELQRMEQEAERRRQPQIKQEPESEEEEEEKQEKEEKREEPMEEEEEPEQKPCLKPTLRPISSAPSVSSASGNATPNTPGDESPCGIIIPHENSPDQQQPEEHRPKIGLSLKL
;
A
#
# COMPACT_ATOMS: atom_id res chain seq x y z
N ARG A 1 62.22 42.30 86.15
CA ARG A 1 62.94 41.60 85.07
C ARG A 1 62.15 40.40 84.51
N GLU A 2 61.42 39.61 85.32
CA GLU A 2 60.57 38.51 84.77
C GLU A 2 59.33 38.98 84.00
N ARG A 3 58.56 39.96 84.52
CA ARG A 3 57.36 40.50 83.86
C ARG A 3 57.59 41.07 82.45
N GLU A 4 58.82 41.48 82.15
CA GLU A 4 59.19 42.06 80.85
C GLU A 4 59.47 40.98 79.81
N ARG A 5 60.11 39.87 80.22
CA ARG A 5 60.31 38.68 79.38
C ARG A 5 59.00 37.98 79.02
N GLU A 6 58.02 38.00 79.93
CA GLU A 6 56.70 37.44 79.67
C GLU A 6 55.92 38.25 78.63
N ARG A 7 55.96 39.60 78.72
CA ARG A 7 55.38 40.50 77.70
C ARG A 7 56.05 40.35 76.33
N GLU A 8 57.36 40.11 76.30
CA GLU A 8 58.08 39.88 75.04
C GLU A 8 57.68 38.55 74.38
N ARG A 9 57.55 37.47 75.17
CA ARG A 9 57.02 36.19 74.69
C ARG A 9 55.57 36.29 74.20
N GLU A 10 54.75 37.10 74.86
CA GLU A 10 53.37 37.33 74.43
C GLU A 10 53.30 38.08 73.10
N ARG A 11 54.12 39.12 72.93
CA ARG A 11 54.28 39.83 71.64
C ARG A 11 54.80 38.94 70.52
N GLU A 12 55.71 38.03 70.84
CA GLU A 12 56.25 37.07 69.86
C GLU A 12 55.17 36.07 69.43
N ARG A 13 54.37 35.54 70.37
CA ARG A 13 53.20 34.71 70.07
C ARG A 13 52.15 35.46 69.26
N GLU A 14 51.94 36.75 69.52
CA GLU A 14 51.00 37.57 68.77
C GLU A 14 51.48 37.80 67.33
N ARG A 15 52.77 38.08 67.13
CA ARG A 15 53.40 38.16 65.79
C ARG A 15 53.33 36.83 65.04
N GLU A 16 53.49 35.71 65.74
CA GLU A 16 53.39 34.38 65.14
C GLU A 16 51.95 34.09 64.70
N ARG A 17 50.94 34.42 65.53
CA ARG A 17 49.52 34.34 65.16
C ARG A 17 49.17 35.26 64.00
N GLU A 18 49.79 36.44 63.92
CA GLU A 18 49.57 37.38 62.81
C GLU A 18 50.15 36.82 61.49
N ARG A 19 51.36 36.26 61.52
CA ARG A 19 51.95 35.55 60.38
C ARG A 19 51.13 34.32 59.97
N GLU A 20 50.56 33.61 60.93
CA GLU A 20 49.70 32.46 60.65
C GLU A 20 48.40 32.89 59.95
N ARG A 21 47.76 33.96 60.43
CA ARG A 21 46.59 34.58 59.77
C ARG A 21 46.91 35.09 58.37
N GLU A 22 48.10 35.64 58.17
CA GLU A 22 48.54 36.11 56.85
C GLU A 22 48.72 34.95 55.87
N ARG A 23 49.36 33.85 56.31
CA ARG A 23 49.47 32.61 55.52
C ARG A 23 48.11 31.98 55.24
N GLU A 24 47.18 32.06 56.18
CA GLU A 24 45.82 31.57 56.00
C GLU A 24 45.08 32.37 54.93
N ARG A 25 45.16 33.70 54.97
CA ARG A 25 44.62 34.59 53.92
C ARG A 25 45.27 34.39 52.55
N GLU A 26 46.57 34.10 52.52
CA GLU A 26 47.28 33.82 51.27
C GLU A 26 46.81 32.49 50.65
N ARG A 27 46.64 31.44 51.46
CA ARG A 27 46.06 30.16 51.02
C ARG A 27 44.60 30.30 50.59
N GLU A 28 43.83 31.17 51.25
CA GLU A 28 42.45 31.48 50.87
C GLU A 28 42.41 32.15 49.49
N ARG A 29 43.25 33.16 49.25
CA ARG A 29 43.38 33.81 47.93
C ARG A 29 43.88 32.86 46.84
N GLU A 30 44.78 31.94 47.17
CA GLU A 30 45.27 30.93 46.22
C GLU A 30 44.16 29.92 45.86
N LYS A 31 43.32 29.54 46.83
CA LYS A 31 42.13 28.72 46.59
C LYS A 31 41.09 29.45 45.75
N ASP A 32 40.82 30.72 46.04
CA ASP A 32 39.90 31.53 45.25
C ASP A 32 40.40 31.68 43.81
N LYS A 33 41.68 31.95 43.60
CA LYS A 33 42.27 32.07 42.25
C LYS A 33 42.29 30.75 41.48
N LYS A 34 42.42 29.62 42.20
CA LYS A 34 42.29 28.28 41.62
C LYS A 34 40.82 28.00 41.25
N ARG A 35 39.88 28.39 42.10
CA ARG A 35 38.44 28.26 41.87
C ARG A 35 37.98 29.12 40.68
N ASP A 36 38.42 30.36 40.59
CA ASP A 36 38.15 31.24 39.45
C ASP A 36 38.72 30.67 38.14
N ARG A 37 39.92 30.10 38.19
CA ARG A 37 40.54 29.46 37.02
C ARG A 37 39.83 28.17 36.60
N GLU A 38 39.35 27.39 37.57
CA GLU A 38 38.53 26.20 37.33
C GLU A 38 37.16 26.59 36.77
N GLU A 39 36.52 27.65 37.29
CA GLU A 39 35.26 28.20 36.77
C GLU A 39 35.43 28.71 35.32
N ASP A 40 36.53 29.40 34.99
CA ASP A 40 36.84 29.83 33.62
C ASP A 40 37.07 28.64 32.65
N GLU A 41 37.69 27.55 33.12
CA GLU A 41 37.90 26.32 32.34
C GLU A 41 36.59 25.54 32.12
N GLU A 42 35.71 25.49 33.14
CA GLU A 42 34.38 24.92 33.05
C GLU A 42 33.51 25.72 32.06
N ASP A 43 33.51 27.05 32.13
CA ASP A 43 32.79 27.94 31.22
C ASP A 43 33.28 27.80 29.77
N ALA A 44 34.59 27.67 29.55
CA ALA A 44 35.14 27.42 28.21
C ALA A 44 34.69 26.07 27.64
N TYR A 45 34.63 25.04 28.49
CA TYR A 45 34.14 23.72 28.11
C TYR A 45 32.63 23.76 27.79
N GLU A 46 31.84 24.48 28.58
CA GLU A 46 30.41 24.66 28.32
C GLU A 46 30.13 25.42 27.02
N ARG A 47 30.87 26.50 26.75
CA ARG A 47 30.79 27.24 25.48
C ARG A 47 31.07 26.34 24.27
N ARG A 48 32.13 25.54 24.33
CA ARG A 48 32.49 24.58 23.26
C ARG A 48 31.45 23.48 23.09
N LYS A 49 30.84 23.02 24.18
CA LYS A 49 29.76 22.03 24.15
C LYS A 49 28.49 22.60 23.52
N LEU A 50 28.15 23.85 23.80
CA LEU A 50 27.02 24.55 23.18
C LEU A 50 27.26 24.81 21.69
N GLU A 51 28.48 25.24 21.31
CA GLU A 51 28.87 25.41 19.91
C GLU A 51 28.77 24.08 19.13
N ARG A 52 29.29 22.99 19.70
CA ARG A 52 29.18 21.66 19.11
C ARG A 52 27.73 21.23 18.96
N LYS A 53 26.88 21.46 19.97
CA LYS A 53 25.44 21.20 19.89
C LYS A 53 24.76 22.05 18.81
N LEU A 54 25.18 23.30 18.60
CA LEU A 54 24.61 24.18 17.59
C LEU A 54 24.98 23.71 16.19
N ARG A 55 26.24 23.31 16.00
CA ARG A 55 26.75 22.72 14.75
C ARG A 55 26.14 21.35 14.45
N GLU A 56 25.94 20.51 15.47
CA GLU A 56 25.25 19.22 15.33
C GLU A 56 23.77 19.43 14.98
N LYS A 57 23.09 20.43 15.56
CA LYS A 57 21.73 20.81 15.17
C LYS A 57 21.65 21.33 13.73
N GLU A 58 22.59 22.17 13.33
CA GLU A 58 22.69 22.67 11.95
C GLU A 58 22.97 21.54 10.96
N ALA A 59 23.90 20.64 11.28
CA ALA A 59 24.18 19.46 10.48
C ALA A 59 22.97 18.52 10.38
N ALA A 60 22.24 18.30 11.47
CA ALA A 60 21.02 17.48 11.48
C ALA A 60 19.91 18.09 10.62
N TYR A 61 19.78 19.43 10.62
CA TYR A 61 18.83 20.12 9.74
C TYR A 61 19.21 19.96 8.26
N GLN A 62 20.49 20.18 7.92
CA GLN A 62 20.99 20.00 6.56
C GLN A 62 20.91 18.55 6.07
N GLU A 63 21.19 17.58 6.94
CA GLU A 63 21.09 16.16 6.63
C GLU A 63 19.64 15.75 6.40
N ARG A 64 18.71 16.25 7.22
CA ARG A 64 17.27 16.05 7.00
C ARG A 64 16.80 16.67 5.68
N LEU A 65 17.29 17.86 5.34
CA LEU A 65 16.98 18.52 4.06
C LEU A 65 17.51 17.70 2.87
N LYS A 66 18.77 17.27 2.91
CA LYS A 66 19.37 16.41 1.88
C LYS A 66 18.64 15.07 1.76
N ASN A 67 18.25 14.46 2.87
CA ASN A 67 17.47 13.22 2.88
C ASN A 67 16.05 13.43 2.31
N TRP A 68 15.47 14.61 2.49
CA TRP A 68 14.21 14.97 1.84
C TRP A 68 14.40 15.14 0.32
N GLU A 69 15.41 15.89 -0.12
CA GLU A 69 15.74 16.04 -1.55
C GLU A 69 16.07 14.72 -2.24
N ILE A 70 16.80 13.82 -1.55
CA ILE A 70 17.11 12.48 -2.05
C ILE A 70 15.83 11.66 -2.22
N ARG A 71 14.88 11.75 -1.29
CA ARG A 71 13.60 11.05 -1.39
C ARG A 71 12.78 11.57 -2.56
N GLU A 72 12.68 12.88 -2.74
CA GLU A 72 11.98 13.46 -3.89
C GLU A 72 12.63 13.05 -5.21
N ARG A 73 13.96 13.15 -5.31
CA ARG A 73 14.69 12.71 -6.51
C ARG A 73 14.56 11.22 -6.78
N LYS A 74 14.52 10.39 -5.73
CA LYS A 74 14.30 8.95 -5.85
C LYS A 74 12.89 8.67 -6.36
N LYS A 75 11.88 9.35 -5.82
CA LYS A 75 10.49 9.24 -6.25
C LYS A 75 10.32 9.65 -7.72
N THR A 76 10.97 10.73 -8.17
CA THR A 76 10.96 11.12 -9.59
C THR A 76 11.57 10.04 -10.49
N ARG A 77 12.70 9.45 -10.10
CA ARG A 77 13.33 8.35 -10.85
C ARG A 77 12.49 7.07 -10.87
N GLU A 78 11.76 6.81 -9.79
CA GLU A 78 10.83 5.69 -9.72
C GLU A 78 9.67 5.88 -10.71
N TYR A 79 9.10 7.08 -10.79
CA TYR A 79 8.08 7.39 -11.80
C TYR A 79 8.63 7.32 -13.22
N GLU A 80 9.83 7.83 -13.47
CA GLU A 80 10.47 7.76 -14.79
C GLU A 80 10.69 6.29 -15.21
N LYS A 81 11.17 5.46 -14.29
CA LYS A 81 11.35 4.02 -14.53
C LYS A 81 10.02 3.29 -14.74
N GLU A 82 8.97 3.67 -14.01
CA GLU A 82 7.64 3.09 -14.19
C GLU A 82 7.02 3.51 -15.54
N ALA A 83 7.18 4.77 -15.93
CA ALA A 83 6.77 5.28 -17.23
C ALA A 83 7.49 4.58 -18.38
N GLU A 84 8.80 4.27 -18.23
CA GLU A 84 9.55 3.50 -19.23
C GLU A 84 8.99 2.08 -19.40
N ARG A 85 8.69 1.37 -18.29
CA ARG A 85 8.06 0.05 -18.35
C ARG A 85 6.65 0.09 -18.92
N GLU A 86 5.87 1.11 -18.58
CA GLU A 86 4.54 1.32 -19.14
C GLU A 86 4.62 1.60 -20.66
N GLU A 87 5.59 2.40 -21.09
CA GLU A 87 5.81 2.68 -22.50
C GLU A 87 6.26 1.43 -23.26
N GLU A 88 7.08 0.57 -22.66
CA GLU A 88 7.41 -0.75 -23.20
C GLU A 88 6.15 -1.60 -23.41
N ARG A 89 5.30 -1.74 -22.39
CA ARG A 89 4.00 -2.43 -22.52
C ARG A 89 3.13 -1.82 -23.61
N ARG A 90 3.07 -0.49 -23.70
CA ARG A 90 2.34 0.22 -24.75
C ARG A 90 2.92 -0.07 -26.13
N ARG A 91 4.25 -0.12 -26.27
CA ARG A 91 4.93 -0.46 -27.52
C ARG A 91 4.66 -1.91 -27.92
N GLU A 92 4.63 -2.85 -26.98
CA GLU A 92 4.24 -4.23 -27.24
C GLU A 92 2.80 -4.34 -27.70
N MET A 93 1.86 -3.72 -26.98
CA MET A 93 0.45 -3.66 -27.41
C MET A 93 0.31 -3.00 -28.79
N ALA A 94 1.08 -1.96 -29.08
CA ALA A 94 1.06 -1.31 -30.39
C ALA A 94 1.68 -2.20 -31.49
N LYS A 95 2.73 -2.98 -31.18
CA LYS A 95 3.31 -3.95 -32.12
C LYS A 95 2.34 -5.10 -32.37
N GLU A 96 1.66 -5.60 -31.35
CA GLU A 96 0.63 -6.63 -31.46
C GLU A 96 -0.57 -6.11 -32.26
N ALA A 97 -1.06 -4.90 -31.96
CA ALA A 97 -2.12 -4.27 -32.72
C ALA A 97 -1.73 -4.06 -34.19
N LYS A 98 -0.49 -3.65 -34.47
CA LYS A 98 0.03 -3.55 -35.85
C LYS A 98 0.11 -4.91 -36.53
N ARG A 99 0.60 -5.94 -35.83
CA ARG A 99 0.69 -7.32 -36.34
C ARG A 99 -0.69 -7.90 -36.62
N LEU A 100 -1.66 -7.68 -35.73
CA LEU A 100 -3.03 -8.11 -35.92
C LEU A 100 -3.70 -7.35 -37.06
N LYS A 101 -3.44 -6.04 -37.16
CA LYS A 101 -3.91 -5.22 -38.28
C LYS A 101 -3.36 -5.73 -39.62
N GLU A 102 -2.06 -5.99 -39.71
CA GLU A 102 -1.41 -6.57 -40.89
C GLU A 102 -2.00 -7.95 -41.23
N PHE A 103 -2.18 -8.82 -40.23
CA PHE A 103 -2.83 -10.12 -40.43
C PHE A 103 -4.24 -9.97 -41.01
N LEU A 104 -5.04 -9.01 -40.53
CA LEU A 104 -6.40 -8.78 -41.01
C LEU A 104 -6.44 -8.13 -42.40
N GLU A 105 -5.45 -7.30 -42.76
CA GLU A 105 -5.37 -6.70 -44.09
C GLU A 105 -5.04 -7.74 -45.18
N ASP A 106 -4.25 -8.77 -44.84
CA ASP A 106 -3.83 -9.83 -45.77
C ASP A 106 -4.68 -11.12 -45.70
N TYR A 107 -5.66 -11.19 -44.78
CA TYR A 107 -6.55 -12.34 -44.61
C TYR A 107 -7.62 -12.35 -45.71
N ASP A 108 -7.67 -13.46 -46.45
CA ASP A 108 -8.63 -13.68 -47.53
C ASP A 108 -9.47 -14.92 -47.22
N ASP A 109 -10.73 -14.72 -46.80
CA ASP A 109 -11.66 -15.78 -46.40
C ASP A 109 -11.84 -16.86 -47.49
N ASP A 110 -11.85 -16.47 -48.77
CA ASP A 110 -12.04 -17.44 -49.86
C ASP A 110 -10.79 -18.33 -50.06
N ARG A 111 -9.62 -17.82 -49.67
CA ARG A 111 -8.34 -18.53 -49.80
C ARG A 111 -7.97 -19.32 -48.55
N ASP A 112 -8.08 -18.71 -47.38
CA ASP A 112 -7.49 -19.19 -46.14
C ASP A 112 -8.50 -19.99 -45.28
N ASP A 113 -9.80 -19.70 -45.44
CA ASP A 113 -10.89 -20.28 -44.65
C ASP A 113 -11.61 -21.55 -45.19
N PRO A 114 -11.36 -22.06 -46.43
CA PRO A 114 -11.99 -23.30 -46.89
C PRO A 114 -11.79 -24.50 -45.95
N LYS A 115 -10.70 -24.55 -45.17
CA LYS A 115 -10.45 -25.62 -44.18
C LYS A 115 -11.45 -25.60 -43.01
N TYR A 116 -11.98 -24.43 -42.64
CA TYR A 116 -12.86 -24.25 -41.49
C TYR A 116 -14.35 -24.28 -41.86
N TYR A 117 -14.67 -23.92 -43.10
CA TYR A 117 -16.04 -23.84 -43.62
C TYR A 117 -16.40 -24.95 -44.61
N ARG A 118 -15.52 -25.95 -44.75
CA ARG A 118 -15.76 -27.15 -45.57
C ARG A 118 -15.47 -28.43 -44.79
N GLY A 119 -16.30 -29.44 -45.00
CA GLY A 119 -16.04 -30.81 -44.55
C GLY A 119 -16.09 -31.03 -43.03
N SER A 120 -15.25 -31.93 -42.54
CA SER A 120 -15.33 -32.54 -41.21
C SER A 120 -15.18 -31.55 -40.05
N ALA A 121 -14.40 -30.48 -40.21
CA ALA A 121 -14.22 -29.47 -39.16
C ALA A 121 -15.51 -28.67 -38.88
N LEU A 122 -16.20 -28.25 -39.93
CA LEU A 122 -17.50 -27.58 -39.82
C LEU A 122 -18.56 -28.53 -39.24
N GLN A 123 -18.60 -29.78 -39.73
CA GLN A 123 -19.54 -30.79 -39.24
C GLN A 123 -19.28 -31.18 -37.77
N LYS A 124 -18.02 -31.11 -37.32
CA LYS A 124 -17.67 -31.24 -35.90
C LYS A 124 -18.21 -30.08 -35.09
N ARG A 125 -18.03 -28.82 -35.52
CA ARG A 125 -18.60 -27.65 -34.82
C ARG A 125 -20.12 -27.71 -34.73
N LEU A 126 -20.79 -28.15 -35.79
CA LEU A 126 -22.25 -28.34 -35.78
C LEU A 126 -22.68 -29.41 -34.77
N ARG A 127 -21.98 -30.56 -34.72
CA ARG A 127 -22.24 -31.60 -33.71
C ARG A 127 -21.92 -31.16 -32.30
N ASP A 128 -20.83 -30.42 -32.10
CA ASP A 128 -20.45 -29.89 -30.78
C ASP A 128 -21.54 -28.92 -30.28
N ARG A 129 -22.09 -28.08 -31.16
CA ARG A 129 -23.23 -27.19 -30.86
C ARG A 129 -24.53 -27.95 -30.58
N GLU A 130 -24.82 -28.98 -31.36
CA GLU A 130 -25.98 -29.85 -31.12
C GLU A 130 -25.89 -30.54 -29.76
N LYS A 131 -24.69 -31.03 -29.40
CA LYS A 131 -24.42 -31.65 -28.12
C LYS A 131 -24.52 -30.67 -26.94
N GLU A 132 -24.08 -29.43 -27.13
CA GLU A 132 -24.24 -28.35 -26.15
C GLU A 132 -25.73 -28.03 -25.94
N MET A 133 -26.49 -27.83 -27.03
CA MET A 133 -27.94 -27.62 -26.93
C MET A 133 -28.65 -28.81 -26.26
N GLU A 134 -28.24 -30.05 -26.56
CA GLU A 134 -28.78 -31.25 -25.91
C GLU A 134 -28.42 -31.29 -24.41
N ALA A 135 -27.23 -30.82 -24.03
CA ALA A 135 -26.85 -30.70 -22.62
C ALA A 135 -27.69 -29.64 -21.90
N ASP A 136 -27.85 -28.46 -22.49
CA ASP A 136 -28.70 -27.39 -21.95
C ASP A 136 -30.16 -27.82 -21.86
N GLU A 137 -30.67 -28.59 -22.84
CA GLU A 137 -32.01 -29.15 -22.81
C GLU A 137 -32.15 -30.22 -21.74
N ARG A 138 -31.12 -31.08 -21.56
CA ARG A 138 -31.10 -32.10 -20.51
C ARG A 138 -31.11 -31.45 -19.12
N ASP A 139 -30.36 -30.38 -18.92
CA ASP A 139 -30.33 -29.65 -17.66
C ASP A 139 -31.66 -28.94 -17.41
N ARG A 140 -32.20 -28.22 -18.40
CA ARG A 140 -33.56 -27.64 -18.34
C ARG A 140 -34.62 -28.69 -18.06
N LYS A 141 -34.49 -29.89 -18.61
CA LYS A 141 -35.43 -31.00 -18.36
C LYS A 141 -35.33 -31.53 -16.95
N ARG A 142 -34.12 -31.68 -16.40
CA ARG A 142 -33.91 -32.09 -15.00
C ARG A 142 -34.50 -31.08 -14.03
N GLU A 143 -34.21 -29.80 -14.22
CA GLU A 143 -34.80 -28.73 -13.39
C GLU A 143 -36.33 -28.73 -13.48
N LYS A 144 -36.89 -28.93 -14.67
CA LYS A 144 -38.34 -29.04 -14.85
C LYS A 144 -38.92 -30.28 -14.15
N GLU A 145 -38.25 -31.43 -14.25
CA GLU A 145 -38.66 -32.66 -13.55
C GLU A 145 -38.58 -32.48 -12.02
N GLU A 146 -37.57 -31.79 -11.50
CA GLU A 146 -37.45 -31.45 -10.08
C GLU A 146 -38.57 -30.51 -9.62
N LEU A 147 -38.90 -29.47 -10.40
CA LEU A 147 -40.03 -28.59 -10.12
C LEU A 147 -41.36 -29.35 -10.15
N GLU A 148 -41.54 -30.25 -11.11
CA GLU A 148 -42.73 -31.11 -11.21
C GLU A 148 -42.80 -32.11 -10.04
N GLU A 149 -41.67 -32.66 -9.59
CA GLU A 149 -41.61 -33.54 -8.41
C GLU A 149 -42.00 -32.78 -7.14
N ILE A 150 -41.51 -31.55 -6.95
CA ILE A 150 -41.91 -30.68 -5.83
C ILE A 150 -43.41 -30.37 -5.93
N ARG A 151 -43.91 -30.07 -7.13
CA ARG A 151 -45.35 -29.82 -7.37
C ARG A 151 -46.20 -31.03 -7.02
N GLN A 152 -45.80 -32.23 -7.43
CA GLN A 152 -46.50 -33.47 -7.09
C GLN A 152 -46.45 -33.79 -5.61
N ARG A 153 -45.32 -33.54 -4.95
CA ARG A 153 -45.17 -33.72 -3.50
C ARG A 153 -46.10 -32.81 -2.70
N LEU A 154 -46.17 -31.52 -3.06
CA LEU A 154 -47.08 -30.55 -2.45
C LEU A 154 -48.55 -30.92 -2.70
N LEU A 155 -48.88 -31.43 -3.90
CA LEU A 155 -50.22 -31.91 -4.21
C LEU A 155 -50.59 -33.16 -3.38
N ALA A 156 -49.64 -34.09 -3.17
CA ALA A 156 -49.83 -35.29 -2.37
C ALA A 156 -49.96 -34.99 -0.87
N GLU A 157 -49.32 -33.91 -0.38
CA GLU A 157 -49.45 -33.37 0.97
C GLU A 157 -50.82 -32.68 1.21
N GLY A 158 -51.61 -32.49 0.16
CA GLY A 158 -52.98 -31.98 0.24
C GLY A 158 -53.07 -30.45 0.24
N HIS A 159 -52.02 -29.77 -0.23
CA HIS A 159 -52.00 -28.31 -0.30
C HIS A 159 -52.93 -27.83 -1.44
N PRO A 160 -53.89 -26.92 -1.16
CA PRO A 160 -54.91 -26.52 -2.14
C PRO A 160 -54.37 -25.67 -3.30
N ASP A 161 -53.13 -25.15 -3.20
CA ASP A 161 -52.47 -24.40 -4.27
C ASP A 161 -50.93 -24.58 -4.21
N PRO A 162 -50.36 -25.61 -4.88
CA PRO A 162 -48.94 -25.95 -4.81
C PRO A 162 -48.04 -24.91 -5.51
N ASP A 163 -48.58 -24.18 -6.48
CA ASP A 163 -47.81 -23.23 -7.30
C ASP A 163 -47.49 -21.94 -6.51
N ALA A 164 -48.37 -21.53 -5.58
CA ALA A 164 -48.17 -20.36 -4.72
C ALA A 164 -47.10 -20.56 -3.62
N GLU A 165 -46.90 -21.81 -3.17
CA GLU A 165 -45.89 -22.15 -2.17
C GLU A 165 -44.50 -22.29 -2.80
N LEU A 166 -44.42 -22.89 -4.00
CA LEU A 166 -43.22 -22.89 -4.84
C LEU A 166 -42.68 -21.47 -5.07
N GLN A 167 -43.56 -20.52 -5.39
CA GLN A 167 -43.17 -19.12 -5.61
C GLN A 167 -42.65 -18.42 -4.34
N ARG A 168 -43.18 -18.77 -3.16
CA ARG A 168 -42.67 -18.25 -1.88
C ARG A 168 -41.28 -18.80 -1.54
N MET A 169 -41.06 -20.08 -1.81
CA MET A 169 -39.76 -20.74 -1.60
C MET A 169 -38.69 -20.24 -2.56
N GLU A 170 -39.04 -20.05 -3.83
CA GLU A 170 -38.16 -19.46 -4.85
C GLU A 170 -37.79 -18.02 -4.50
N GLN A 171 -38.76 -17.20 -4.07
CA GLN A 171 -38.50 -15.81 -3.68
C GLN A 171 -37.63 -15.69 -2.42
N GLU A 172 -37.73 -16.61 -1.46
CA GLU A 172 -36.81 -16.66 -0.33
C GLU A 172 -35.39 -17.10 -0.75
N ALA A 173 -35.27 -18.06 -1.67
CA ALA A 173 -33.99 -18.52 -2.20
C ALA A 173 -33.30 -17.44 -3.04
N GLU A 174 -34.04 -16.71 -3.87
CA GLU A 174 -33.58 -15.55 -4.65
C GLU A 174 -33.05 -14.46 -3.70
N ARG A 175 -33.78 -14.14 -2.63
CA ARG A 175 -33.34 -13.18 -1.60
C ARG A 175 -32.04 -13.58 -0.91
N ARG A 176 -31.76 -14.89 -0.82
CA ARG A 176 -30.51 -15.42 -0.25
C ARG A 176 -29.36 -15.47 -1.27
N ARG A 177 -29.66 -15.63 -2.56
CA ARG A 177 -28.67 -15.64 -3.66
C ARG A 177 -28.24 -14.23 -4.06
N GLN A 178 -29.11 -13.24 -3.93
CA GLN A 178 -28.75 -11.84 -4.13
C GLN A 178 -27.65 -11.46 -3.12
N PRO A 179 -26.45 -11.05 -3.57
CA PRO A 179 -25.43 -10.55 -2.67
C PRO A 179 -26.02 -9.32 -1.96
N GLN A 180 -25.90 -9.27 -0.63
CA GLN A 180 -26.25 -8.07 0.12
C GLN A 180 -25.32 -6.95 -0.35
N ILE A 181 -25.78 -6.18 -1.33
CA ILE A 181 -25.16 -4.92 -1.75
C ILE A 181 -25.13 -4.07 -0.49
N LYS A 182 -23.94 -3.99 0.13
CA LYS A 182 -23.65 -2.93 1.07
C LYS A 182 -23.71 -1.67 0.23
N GLN A 183 -24.76 -0.88 0.41
CA GLN A 183 -24.79 0.49 -0.09
C GLN A 183 -23.60 1.21 0.53
N GLU A 184 -22.51 1.33 -0.22
CA GLU A 184 -21.56 2.41 0.00
C GLU A 184 -22.27 3.71 -0.45
N PRO A 185 -22.11 4.83 0.27
CA PRO A 185 -22.77 6.08 -0.05
C PRO A 185 -22.11 6.69 -1.30
N GLU A 186 -22.50 6.21 -2.47
CA GLU A 186 -22.18 6.79 -3.78
C GLU A 186 -23.44 7.51 -4.26
N SER A 187 -23.68 8.73 -3.75
CA SER A 187 -24.78 9.57 -4.25
C SER A 187 -24.64 11.07 -3.96
N GLU A 188 -23.42 11.61 -3.81
CA GLU A 188 -23.22 13.08 -3.82
C GLU A 188 -22.34 13.52 -5.00
N GLU A 189 -21.36 12.72 -5.43
CA GLU A 189 -20.45 13.14 -6.53
C GLU A 189 -21.09 13.03 -7.94
N GLU A 190 -22.05 12.12 -8.16
CA GLU A 190 -22.72 11.97 -9.46
C GLU A 190 -23.81 13.03 -9.73
N GLU A 191 -24.36 13.66 -8.68
CA GLU A 191 -25.32 14.77 -8.84
C GLU A 191 -24.60 16.11 -9.12
N GLU A 192 -23.43 16.35 -8.53
CA GLU A 192 -22.64 17.57 -8.79
C GLU A 192 -22.12 17.63 -10.24
N GLU A 193 -21.67 16.51 -10.82
CA GLU A 193 -21.16 16.51 -12.20
C GLU A 193 -22.27 16.79 -13.26
N LYS A 194 -23.53 16.49 -12.92
CA LYS A 194 -24.68 16.79 -13.79
C LYS A 194 -25.10 18.26 -13.70
N GLN A 195 -25.02 18.87 -12.51
CA GLN A 195 -25.37 20.28 -12.32
C GLN A 195 -24.32 21.22 -12.94
N GLU A 196 -23.02 20.89 -12.84
CA GLU A 196 -21.94 21.72 -13.39
C GLU A 196 -21.95 21.76 -14.94
N LYS A 197 -22.52 20.74 -15.58
CA LYS A 197 -22.65 20.66 -17.05
C LYS A 197 -23.84 21.44 -17.61
N GLU A 198 -24.92 21.60 -16.84
CA GLU A 198 -26.07 22.41 -17.24
C GLU A 198 -25.80 23.91 -17.06
N GLU A 199 -25.13 24.31 -15.98
CA GLU A 199 -24.85 25.73 -15.68
C GLU A 199 -23.88 26.35 -16.71
N LYS A 200 -23.01 25.55 -17.33
CA LYS A 200 -22.04 26.04 -18.33
C LYS A 200 -22.64 26.33 -19.72
N ARG A 201 -23.92 26.04 -19.94
CA ARG A 201 -24.58 26.18 -21.26
C ARG A 201 -25.40 27.46 -21.41
N GLU A 202 -25.68 28.17 -20.32
CA GLU A 202 -26.48 29.39 -20.33
C GLU A 202 -25.72 30.53 -19.65
N GLU A 203 -25.00 31.37 -20.42
CA GLU A 203 -24.99 32.86 -20.27
C GLU A 203 -24.17 33.53 -21.40
N PRO A 204 -24.64 34.67 -21.96
CA PRO A 204 -23.97 35.44 -23.02
C PRO A 204 -23.10 36.63 -22.51
N MET A 205 -22.39 37.24 -23.46
CA MET A 205 -21.34 38.28 -23.42
C MET A 205 -21.67 39.67 -22.81
N GLU A 206 -20.59 40.33 -22.32
CA GLU A 206 -20.31 41.78 -22.07
C GLU A 206 -21.00 42.43 -20.84
N GLU A 207 -20.38 43.26 -19.96
CA GLU A 207 -19.53 44.47 -20.14
C GLU A 207 -18.89 44.95 -18.78
N GLU A 208 -17.73 45.61 -18.88
CA GLU A 208 -17.01 46.62 -18.03
C GLU A 208 -16.74 46.61 -16.48
N GLU A 209 -15.45 46.92 -16.19
CA GLU A 209 -14.75 47.74 -15.16
C GLU A 209 -14.90 47.62 -13.60
N GLU A 210 -13.74 47.27 -12.98
CA GLU A 210 -13.05 47.85 -11.79
C GLU A 210 -13.58 47.68 -10.32
N PRO A 211 -12.76 47.88 -9.24
CA PRO A 211 -11.98 46.80 -8.62
C PRO A 211 -12.11 46.63 -7.08
N GLU A 212 -11.40 45.60 -6.59
CA GLU A 212 -10.91 45.32 -5.23
C GLU A 212 -11.89 45.12 -4.05
N GLN A 213 -11.84 43.92 -3.46
CA GLN A 213 -11.73 43.72 -2.00
C GLN A 213 -11.31 42.29 -1.65
N LYS A 214 -10.11 42.14 -1.07
CA LYS A 214 -9.58 40.87 -0.55
C LYS A 214 -10.30 40.49 0.75
N PRO A 215 -10.90 39.30 0.91
CA PRO A 215 -11.38 38.87 2.21
C PRO A 215 -10.21 38.39 3.08
N CYS A 216 -10.07 38.99 4.25
CA CYS A 216 -9.11 38.62 5.28
C CYS A 216 -9.48 37.26 5.91
N LEU A 217 -8.66 36.23 5.67
CA LEU A 217 -8.80 34.94 6.33
C LEU A 217 -8.24 35.01 7.75
N LYS A 218 -9.08 34.71 8.74
CA LYS A 218 -8.73 34.60 10.16
C LYS A 218 -8.12 33.20 10.39
N PRO A 219 -6.96 33.06 11.03
CA PRO A 219 -6.43 31.74 11.37
C PRO A 219 -7.12 31.21 12.65
N THR A 220 -8.07 30.29 12.50
CA THR A 220 -8.58 29.49 13.62
C THR A 220 -7.75 28.21 13.72
N LEU A 221 -6.62 28.27 14.42
CA LEU A 221 -5.86 27.07 14.81
C LEU A 221 -6.37 26.59 16.18
N ARG A 222 -6.90 25.37 16.23
CA ARG A 222 -7.13 24.65 17.50
C ARG A 222 -5.80 24.07 17.99
N PRO A 223 -5.50 24.09 19.30
CA PRO A 223 -4.31 23.43 19.84
C PRO A 223 -4.51 21.91 19.84
N ILE A 224 -3.53 21.19 19.29
CA ILE A 224 -3.47 19.73 19.30
C ILE A 224 -2.96 19.30 20.69
N SER A 225 -3.78 18.60 21.48
CA SER A 225 -3.33 18.02 22.74
C SER A 225 -2.35 16.88 22.47
N SER A 226 -1.19 16.93 23.12
CA SER A 226 -0.14 15.92 23.07
C SER A 226 -0.67 14.53 23.45
N ALA A 227 -0.55 13.56 22.56
CA ALA A 227 -0.70 12.14 22.90
C ALA A 227 0.66 11.54 23.32
N PRO A 228 0.68 10.58 24.27
CA PRO A 228 1.91 10.04 24.84
C PRO A 228 2.62 9.06 23.91
N SER A 229 3.96 9.10 23.98
CA SER A 229 4.91 8.19 23.36
C SER A 229 4.62 6.71 23.61
N VAL A 230 4.69 5.91 22.54
CA VAL A 230 5.15 4.53 22.61
C VAL A 230 6.47 4.42 21.85
N SER A 231 7.51 3.95 22.54
CA SER A 231 8.81 3.67 21.94
C SER A 231 8.99 2.16 21.76
N SER A 232 9.60 1.84 20.61
CA SER A 232 10.54 0.75 20.36
C SER A 232 10.01 -0.67 20.14
N ALA A 233 10.17 -1.13 18.88
CA ALA A 233 10.82 -2.41 18.61
C ALA A 233 11.62 -2.31 17.29
N SER A 234 12.92 -2.56 17.41
CA SER A 234 13.95 -2.51 16.38
C SER A 234 13.88 -3.69 15.42
N GLY A 235 14.11 -3.45 14.14
CA GLY A 235 14.41 -4.48 13.15
C GLY A 235 15.22 -3.87 12.00
N ASN A 236 16.55 -3.85 12.14
CA ASN A 236 17.45 -3.56 11.03
C ASN A 236 17.50 -4.79 10.12
N ALA A 237 16.93 -4.69 8.92
CA ALA A 237 17.20 -5.63 7.83
C ALA A 237 17.43 -4.83 6.54
N THR A 238 18.69 -4.75 6.13
CA THR A 238 19.15 -4.26 4.83
C THR A 238 18.88 -5.31 3.76
N PRO A 239 18.20 -5.01 2.63
CA PRO A 239 18.21 -5.88 1.47
C PRO A 239 19.12 -5.27 0.39
N ASN A 240 20.21 -5.97 0.07
CA ASN A 240 20.94 -5.74 -1.16
C ASN A 240 21.42 -7.07 -1.73
N THR A 241 20.98 -7.36 -2.96
CA THR A 241 21.50 -8.31 -3.98
C THR A 241 20.97 -9.77 -3.93
N PRO A 242 20.97 -10.52 -5.06
CA PRO A 242 19.73 -10.86 -5.80
C PRO A 242 19.50 -12.38 -5.92
N GLY A 243 18.24 -12.80 -5.92
CA GLY A 243 17.85 -14.19 -6.11
C GLY A 243 16.67 -14.28 -7.07
N ASP A 244 16.93 -14.93 -8.20
CA ASP A 244 15.98 -15.38 -9.20
C ASP A 244 15.00 -16.38 -8.56
N GLU A 245 13.71 -16.05 -8.49
CA GLU A 245 12.62 -17.03 -8.54
C GLU A 245 11.27 -16.33 -8.61
N SER A 246 10.61 -16.52 -9.76
CA SER A 246 9.25 -16.12 -10.05
C SER A 246 8.27 -16.85 -9.12
N PRO A 247 7.43 -16.18 -8.30
CA PRO A 247 6.44 -16.87 -7.49
C PRO A 247 5.21 -17.23 -8.34
N CYS A 248 5.29 -18.41 -8.95
CA CYS A 248 4.15 -19.14 -9.49
C CYS A 248 3.16 -19.52 -8.38
N GLY A 249 1.88 -19.27 -8.63
CA GLY A 249 0.78 -20.19 -8.29
C GLY A 249 0.45 -20.39 -6.81
N ILE A 250 -0.73 -19.91 -6.41
CA ILE A 250 -1.42 -20.35 -5.20
C ILE A 250 -1.71 -21.86 -5.36
N ILE A 251 -0.94 -22.71 -4.69
CA ILE A 251 -1.22 -24.15 -4.58
C ILE A 251 -2.22 -24.34 -3.45
N ILE A 252 -3.46 -24.69 -3.79
CA ILE A 252 -4.47 -25.16 -2.84
C ILE A 252 -4.18 -26.65 -2.57
N PRO A 253 -3.86 -27.08 -1.33
CA PRO A 253 -3.70 -28.49 -1.02
C PRO A 253 -5.08 -29.14 -0.92
N HIS A 254 -5.42 -30.01 -1.88
CA HIS A 254 -6.51 -30.96 -1.69
C HIS A 254 -5.92 -32.28 -1.20
N GLU A 255 -6.33 -32.73 -0.02
CA GLU A 255 -6.14 -34.11 0.43
C GLU A 255 -7.50 -34.77 0.70
N ASN A 256 -7.58 -36.05 0.29
CA ASN A 256 -8.49 -37.13 0.72
C ASN A 256 -9.80 -37.41 -0.05
N SER A 257 -9.74 -38.31 -1.05
CA SER A 257 -10.55 -39.57 -1.09
C SER A 257 -10.21 -40.47 -2.31
N PRO A 258 -10.48 -41.80 -2.23
CA PRO A 258 -9.62 -42.84 -2.82
C PRO A 258 -10.05 -43.41 -4.18
N ASP A 259 -9.13 -44.19 -4.74
CA ASP A 259 -9.13 -44.92 -6.01
C ASP A 259 -10.46 -45.53 -6.50
N GLN A 260 -10.80 -45.28 -7.76
CA GLN A 260 -11.59 -46.20 -8.57
C GLN A 260 -10.91 -46.48 -9.91
N GLN A 261 -10.56 -47.75 -10.06
CA GLN A 261 -9.89 -48.39 -11.19
C GLN A 261 -10.65 -48.18 -12.50
N GLN A 262 -9.93 -47.84 -13.58
CA GLN A 262 -10.43 -48.04 -14.95
C GLN A 262 -9.74 -49.25 -15.59
N PRO A 263 -10.49 -50.16 -16.26
CA PRO A 263 -9.91 -51.32 -16.91
C PRO A 263 -9.15 -50.95 -18.19
N GLU A 264 -7.96 -51.53 -18.33
CA GLU A 264 -7.03 -51.37 -19.46
C GLU A 264 -7.50 -52.22 -20.66
N GLU A 265 -8.18 -51.59 -21.63
CA GLU A 265 -8.47 -52.23 -22.92
C GLU A 265 -7.34 -52.01 -23.95
N HIS A 266 -6.53 -53.06 -24.05
CA HIS A 266 -5.66 -53.51 -25.13
C HIS A 266 -5.80 -52.80 -26.49
N ARG A 267 -4.79 -51.98 -26.85
CA ARG A 267 -4.53 -51.52 -28.22
C ARG A 267 -3.42 -52.36 -28.87
N PRO A 268 -3.59 -52.92 -30.09
CA PRO A 268 -2.50 -53.62 -30.75
C PRO A 268 -1.44 -52.63 -31.27
N LYS A 269 -0.17 -52.96 -30.99
CA LYS A 269 1.03 -52.24 -31.45
C LYS A 269 1.27 -52.53 -32.94
N ILE A 270 1.03 -51.55 -33.80
CA ILE A 270 1.45 -51.59 -35.20
C ILE A 270 2.92 -51.12 -35.24
N GLY A 271 3.84 -52.07 -35.41
CA GLY A 271 5.27 -51.79 -35.57
C GLY A 271 5.58 -51.31 -36.97
N LEU A 272 6.05 -50.07 -37.10
CA LEU A 272 6.72 -49.56 -38.30
C LEU A 272 8.23 -49.66 -38.08
N SER A 273 8.87 -50.66 -38.68
CA SER A 273 10.33 -50.73 -38.77
C SER A 273 10.79 -49.91 -39.98
N LEU A 274 11.51 -48.82 -39.73
CA LEU A 274 12.25 -48.10 -40.75
C LEU A 274 13.62 -48.77 -40.85
N LYS A 275 13.88 -49.44 -41.98
CA LYS A 275 15.21 -49.94 -42.35
C LYS A 275 16.03 -48.77 -42.91
N LEU A 276 17.28 -48.69 -42.44
CA LEU A 276 18.33 -47.80 -42.95
C LEU A 276 18.78 -48.22 -44.35
#